data_AF-A0A0C2TRL5-F1
#
_entry.id   AF-A0A0C2TRL5-F1
#
_cell.length_a   1.000
_cell.length_b   1.000
_cell.length_c   1.000
_cell.angle_alpha   90.00
_cell.angle_beta   90.00
_cell.angle_gamma   90.00
#
_symmetry.space_group_name_H-M   'P 1'
#
loop_
_entity.id
_entity.type
_entity.pdbx_description
1 polymer ?
#
loop_
_entity_poly.entity_id
_entity_poly.type
_entity_poly.pdbx_seq_one_letter_code
_entity_poly.pdbx_strand_id
1 'polypeptide(L)'
;MPPKADINKAGWEQSEFPILCEACLGDNPFIRMTKQEYGRSCGTCARPFTVFRWKPGTDARYKSTVICQTCAKVKNVCQTCLLDLEFGLPTQVRDTALAVQRDAPTSDINREYYAQNMESQLEGNKTSLSSSRASSAGKEMLKQLARTDPYYKRNRPHVCSFYAKGECARGDECPYRHEIPPNNELSHQNLQDRYHGRNDPVARKILTMNAEQHGLKPPDDETITSLFLSSLSPKSTEQSIRTRVLQSLPSVDPTLLKSIVHVTKTRCAFVNFREREAAETAAQAWANGLEIDGEDVTIKWGRSKAGKNGTSINASATPVSA
;
A
#
# COMPACT_ATOMS: atom_id res chain seq x y z
N MET A 1 24.15 31.53 -26.26
CA MET A 1 22.98 31.27 -25.39
C MET A 1 22.17 30.18 -26.03
N PRO A 2 21.95 29.03 -25.38
CA PRO A 2 21.04 28.02 -25.92
C PRO A 2 19.62 28.64 -26.00
N PRO A 3 18.80 28.24 -26.99
CA PRO A 3 17.49 28.82 -27.20
C PRO A 3 16.63 28.62 -25.95
N LYS A 4 15.96 29.70 -25.51
CA LYS A 4 14.98 29.65 -24.42
C LYS A 4 13.95 28.60 -24.79
N ALA A 5 13.98 27.44 -24.12
CA ALA A 5 12.97 26.42 -24.26
C ALA A 5 11.60 27.08 -23.99
N ASP A 6 10.62 26.83 -24.85
CA ASP A 6 9.23 27.23 -24.60
C ASP A 6 8.88 26.90 -23.15
N ILE A 7 8.28 27.82 -22.38
CA ILE A 7 7.93 27.60 -20.96
C ILE A 7 7.11 26.30 -20.77
N ASN A 8 6.36 25.89 -21.79
CA ASN A 8 5.60 24.63 -21.83
C ASN A 8 6.44 23.38 -22.19
N LYS A 9 7.60 23.53 -22.84
CA LYS A 9 8.59 22.46 -23.11
C LYS A 9 9.72 22.40 -22.07
N ALA A 10 9.96 23.48 -21.33
CA ALA A 10 11.00 23.59 -20.31
C ALA A 10 10.79 22.65 -19.11
N GLY A 11 9.60 22.05 -18.99
CA GLY A 11 9.28 21.03 -17.98
C GLY A 11 9.24 19.60 -18.54
N TRP A 12 9.76 19.30 -19.72
CA TRP A 12 9.74 17.91 -20.19
C TRP A 12 11.01 17.17 -19.77
N GLU A 13 10.83 16.12 -18.98
CA GLU A 13 11.92 15.35 -18.37
C GLU A 13 12.85 14.75 -19.45
N GLN A 14 14.15 15.07 -19.34
CA GLN A 14 15.22 14.43 -20.09
C GLN A 14 16.12 13.68 -19.13
N SER A 15 15.96 12.36 -19.06
CA SER A 15 16.82 11.50 -18.24
C SER A 15 17.72 10.62 -19.11
N GLU A 16 18.91 10.32 -18.60
CA GLU A 16 19.90 9.47 -19.27
C GLU A 16 19.70 7.98 -18.93
N PHE A 17 19.34 7.66 -17.67
CA PHE A 17 19.15 6.29 -17.20
C PHE A 17 17.86 6.13 -16.36
N PRO A 18 17.12 5.02 -16.51
CA PRO A 18 15.88 4.78 -15.77
C PRO A 18 16.11 4.35 -14.32
N ILE A 19 15.12 4.59 -13.44
CA ILE A 19 15.10 4.10 -12.06
C ILE A 19 14.31 2.78 -12.04
N LEU A 20 15.02 1.66 -11.87
CA LEU A 20 14.47 0.31 -11.97
C LEU A 20 14.90 -0.56 -10.78
N CYS A 21 14.10 -1.58 -10.49
CA CYS A 21 14.49 -2.65 -9.56
C CYS A 21 15.10 -3.84 -10.30
N GLU A 22 15.91 -4.63 -9.59
CA GLU A 22 16.62 -5.81 -10.12
C GLU A 22 15.67 -6.80 -10.81
N ALA A 23 14.53 -7.10 -10.18
CA ALA A 23 13.54 -8.02 -10.75
C ALA A 23 12.96 -7.53 -12.10
N CYS A 24 12.87 -6.21 -12.34
CA CYS A 24 12.42 -5.67 -13.63
C CYS A 24 13.55 -5.57 -14.65
N LEU A 25 14.77 -5.37 -14.18
CA LEU A 25 15.95 -5.27 -15.01
C LEU A 25 16.28 -6.63 -15.63
N GLY A 26 16.16 -7.70 -14.85
CA GLY A 26 16.39 -9.08 -15.27
C GLY A 26 17.56 -9.74 -14.55
N ASP A 27 17.79 -11.01 -14.87
CA ASP A 27 18.90 -11.81 -14.36
C ASP A 27 20.21 -11.59 -15.13
N ASN A 28 20.12 -11.13 -16.39
CA ASN A 28 21.28 -10.88 -17.22
C ASN A 28 22.00 -9.57 -16.85
N PRO A 29 23.31 -9.60 -16.50
CA PRO A 29 24.09 -8.39 -16.22
C PRO A 29 24.29 -7.48 -17.44
N PHE A 30 24.21 -8.03 -18.66
CA PHE A 30 24.44 -7.31 -19.90
C PHE A 30 23.12 -7.02 -20.61
N ILE A 31 22.67 -5.77 -20.54
CA ILE A 31 21.35 -5.37 -21.01
C ILE A 31 21.48 -4.40 -22.17
N ARG A 32 20.71 -4.67 -23.22
CA ARG A 32 20.49 -3.75 -24.33
C ARG A 32 19.17 -3.02 -24.13
N MET A 33 19.24 -1.70 -24.05
CA MET A 33 18.06 -0.84 -23.90
C MET A 33 18.00 0.21 -25.01
N THR A 34 16.80 0.53 -25.45
CA THR A 34 16.54 1.64 -26.37
C THR A 34 16.01 2.83 -25.58
N LYS A 35 16.58 4.01 -25.84
CA LYS A 35 16.12 5.30 -25.27
C LYS A 35 15.27 6.01 -26.33
N GLN A 36 14.05 6.41 -25.96
CA GLN A 36 13.20 7.25 -26.78
C GLN A 36 12.77 8.47 -25.97
N GLU A 37 13.25 9.64 -26.36
CA GLU A 37 12.91 10.90 -25.71
C GLU A 37 11.44 11.27 -26.02
N TYR A 38 10.70 11.64 -24.97
CA TYR A 38 9.29 12.02 -25.06
C TYR A 38 8.37 10.98 -25.74
N GLY A 39 8.70 9.69 -25.62
CA GLY A 39 8.01 8.63 -26.35
C GLY A 39 6.60 8.29 -25.82
N ARG A 40 6.28 8.64 -24.57
CA ARG A 40 4.98 8.38 -23.94
C ARG A 40 4.68 9.38 -22.83
N SER A 41 3.40 9.60 -22.53
CA SER A 41 2.96 10.29 -21.31
C SER A 41 3.06 9.38 -20.07
N CYS A 42 3.43 9.97 -18.95
CA CYS A 42 3.52 9.29 -17.66
C CYS A 42 2.15 8.81 -17.21
N GLY A 43 2.05 7.56 -16.77
CA GLY A 43 0.78 6.98 -16.33
C GLY A 43 0.15 7.62 -15.08
N THR A 44 0.91 8.43 -14.34
CA THR A 44 0.41 9.17 -13.16
C THR A 44 0.21 10.66 -13.45
N CYS A 45 1.26 11.36 -13.91
CA CYS A 45 1.21 12.81 -14.08
C CYS A 45 0.81 13.27 -15.49
N ALA A 46 0.60 12.35 -16.44
CA ALA A 46 0.31 12.62 -17.85
C ALA A 46 1.37 13.45 -18.62
N ARG A 47 2.47 13.87 -17.98
CA ARG A 47 3.58 14.58 -18.64
C ARG A 47 4.38 13.64 -19.54
N PRO A 48 4.81 14.09 -20.73
CA PRO A 48 5.69 13.31 -21.59
C PRO A 48 7.05 13.11 -20.92
N PHE A 49 7.63 11.91 -21.06
CA PHE A 49 8.91 11.56 -20.45
C PHE A 49 9.73 10.63 -21.38
N THR A 50 11.01 10.46 -21.05
CA THR A 50 11.89 9.53 -21.77
C THR A 50 11.53 8.08 -21.46
N VAL A 51 11.17 7.33 -22.51
CA VAL A 51 10.84 5.92 -22.41
C VAL A 51 12.09 5.09 -22.66
N PHE A 52 12.37 4.20 -21.71
CA PHE A 52 13.39 3.17 -21.87
C PHE A 52 12.68 1.85 -22.13
N ARG A 53 13.17 1.06 -23.09
CA ARG A 53 12.64 -0.28 -23.40
C ARG A 53 13.78 -1.28 -23.49
N TRP A 54 13.64 -2.42 -22.81
CA TRP A 54 14.64 -3.50 -22.76
C TRP A 54 13.97 -4.87 -22.66
N LYS A 55 14.75 -5.92 -22.87
CA LYS A 55 14.32 -7.32 -22.68
C LYS A 55 15.07 -7.89 -21.47
N PRO A 56 14.39 -8.20 -20.35
CA PRO A 56 15.05 -8.64 -19.11
C PRO A 56 15.77 -9.98 -19.21
N GLY A 57 15.25 -10.90 -20.02
CA GLY A 57 15.76 -12.27 -20.16
C GLY A 57 15.23 -12.92 -21.44
N THR A 58 15.68 -14.13 -21.76
CA THR A 58 15.36 -14.82 -23.03
C THR A 58 13.87 -15.09 -23.21
N ASP A 59 13.21 -15.61 -22.17
CA ASP A 59 11.77 -15.91 -22.11
C ASP A 59 10.93 -14.75 -21.51
N ALA A 60 11.54 -13.57 -21.38
CA ALA A 60 10.85 -12.39 -20.87
C ALA A 60 10.24 -11.56 -22.01
N ARG A 61 9.13 -10.88 -21.70
CA ARG A 61 8.61 -9.82 -22.57
C ARG A 61 9.48 -8.58 -22.51
N TYR A 62 9.42 -7.77 -23.56
CA TYR A 62 9.93 -6.41 -23.50
C TYR A 62 9.22 -5.62 -22.41
N LYS A 63 10.02 -5.02 -21.54
CA LYS A 63 9.58 -4.08 -20.53
C LYS A 63 9.88 -2.67 -20.99
N SER A 64 9.08 -1.73 -20.51
CA SER A 64 9.33 -0.31 -20.70
C SER A 64 8.97 0.46 -19.44
N THR A 65 9.57 1.62 -19.26
CA THR A 65 9.17 2.56 -18.21
C THR A 65 7.73 3.04 -18.44
N VAL A 66 6.97 3.21 -17.34
CA VAL A 66 5.54 3.57 -17.35
C VAL A 66 5.30 4.94 -16.72
N ILE A 67 6.13 5.31 -15.75
CA ILE A 67 6.10 6.61 -15.07
C ILE A 67 7.40 7.38 -15.29
N CYS A 68 7.31 8.70 -15.16
CA CYS A 68 8.46 9.60 -15.23
C CYS A 68 9.37 9.47 -14.00
N GLN A 69 10.62 9.87 -14.12
CA GLN A 69 11.62 9.83 -13.05
C GLN A 69 11.23 10.72 -11.87
N THR A 70 10.56 11.85 -12.11
CA THR A 70 10.04 12.70 -11.03
C THR A 70 9.03 11.95 -10.16
N CYS A 71 8.03 11.28 -10.77
CA CYS A 71 7.08 10.44 -10.03
C CYS A 71 7.76 9.26 -9.30
N ALA A 72 8.78 8.67 -9.91
CA ALA A 72 9.55 7.60 -9.29
C ALA A 72 10.34 8.08 -8.05
N LYS A 73 10.98 9.25 -8.13
CA LYS A 73 11.75 9.87 -7.03
C LYS A 73 10.84 10.28 -5.87
N VAL A 74 9.71 10.92 -6.15
CA VAL A 74 8.76 11.41 -5.12
C VAL A 74 8.24 10.27 -4.24
N LYS A 75 7.97 9.10 -4.84
CA LYS A 75 7.45 7.93 -4.11
C LYS A 75 8.50 6.85 -3.87
N ASN A 76 9.78 7.04 -4.24
CA ASN A 76 10.83 6.00 -4.18
C ASN A 76 10.40 4.64 -4.77
N VAL A 77 9.93 4.64 -6.02
CA VAL A 77 9.42 3.42 -6.69
C VAL A 77 10.11 3.16 -8.02
N CYS A 78 10.12 1.90 -8.45
CA CYS A 78 10.56 1.51 -9.79
C CYS A 78 9.61 2.04 -10.88
N GLN A 79 10.17 2.60 -11.94
CA GLN A 79 9.42 3.20 -13.06
C GLN A 79 8.53 2.22 -13.84
N THR A 80 8.73 0.90 -13.67
CA THR A 80 7.99 -0.14 -14.41
C THR A 80 7.00 -0.89 -13.54
N CYS A 81 7.44 -1.38 -12.36
CA CYS A 81 6.55 -2.18 -11.51
C CYS A 81 5.80 -1.36 -10.46
N LEU A 82 6.16 -0.09 -10.23
CA LEU A 82 5.62 0.77 -9.16
C LEU A 82 5.81 0.24 -7.74
N LEU A 83 6.68 -0.75 -7.55
CA LEU A 83 7.04 -1.22 -6.21
C LEU A 83 8.19 -0.39 -5.68
N ASP A 84 8.26 -0.35 -4.36
CA ASP A 84 9.35 0.30 -3.63
C ASP A 84 10.72 -0.28 -4.02
N LEU A 85 11.74 0.59 -4.07
CA LEU A 85 13.09 0.20 -4.47
C LEU A 85 13.88 -0.49 -3.34
N GLU A 86 13.54 -0.26 -2.08
CA GLU A 86 14.25 -0.82 -0.93
C GLU A 86 13.71 -2.22 -0.56
N PHE A 87 12.39 -2.36 -0.46
CA PHE A 87 11.73 -3.58 0.03
C PHE A 87 11.02 -4.39 -1.06
N GLY A 88 10.80 -3.82 -2.24
CA GLY A 88 10.07 -4.50 -3.33
C GLY A 88 8.59 -4.74 -3.03
N LEU A 89 8.00 -3.98 -2.11
CA LEU A 89 6.59 -4.06 -1.70
C LEU A 89 5.72 -2.98 -2.37
N PRO A 90 4.38 -3.17 -2.44
CA PRO A 90 3.46 -2.13 -2.91
C PRO A 90 3.55 -0.86 -2.05
N THR A 91 3.33 0.29 -2.67
CA THR A 91 3.35 1.61 -2.02
C THR A 91 2.41 1.68 -0.82
N GLN A 92 1.21 1.10 -0.92
CA GLN A 92 0.24 1.06 0.18
C GLN A 92 0.78 0.33 1.41
N VAL A 93 1.45 -0.82 1.24
CA VAL A 93 2.02 -1.58 2.37
C VAL A 93 3.10 -0.77 3.06
N ARG A 94 3.99 -0.15 2.28
CA ARG A 94 5.07 0.70 2.80
C ARG A 94 4.55 1.94 3.50
N ASP A 95 3.64 2.67 2.85
CA ASP A 95 3.13 3.94 3.36
C ASP A 95 2.30 3.70 4.64
N THR A 96 1.61 2.54 4.75
CA THR A 96 0.92 2.09 5.97
C THR A 96 1.91 1.78 7.10
N ALA A 97 2.96 0.99 6.83
CA ALA A 97 3.93 0.60 7.86
C ALA A 97 4.79 1.77 8.36
N LEU A 98 5.09 2.75 7.50
CA LEU A 98 5.89 3.92 7.87
C LEU A 98 5.05 5.09 8.38
N ALA A 99 3.72 4.98 8.35
CA ALA A 99 2.78 6.08 8.60
C ALA A 99 3.15 7.38 7.85
N VAL A 100 3.73 7.24 6.64
CA VAL A 100 4.22 8.37 5.85
C VAL A 100 3.04 9.00 5.14
N GLN A 101 2.54 10.11 5.69
CA GLN A 101 1.59 10.97 5.01
C GLN A 101 2.30 11.74 3.90
N ARG A 102 2.13 11.29 2.66
CA ARG A 102 2.44 12.06 1.46
C ARG A 102 1.16 12.23 0.67
N ASP A 103 0.40 13.25 1.04
CA ASP A 103 -0.76 13.68 0.25
C ASP A 103 -0.26 14.34 -1.03
N ALA A 104 -0.04 13.50 -2.04
CA ALA A 104 0.06 13.98 -3.40
C ALA A 104 -1.36 14.40 -3.83
N PRO A 105 -1.58 15.65 -4.25
CA PRO A 105 -2.89 16.10 -4.69
C PRO A 105 -3.35 15.29 -5.92
N THR A 106 -4.62 14.90 -5.92
CA THR A 106 -5.21 14.03 -6.95
C THR A 106 -5.82 14.79 -8.11
N SER A 107 -6.30 16.01 -7.88
CA SER A 107 -6.84 16.88 -8.92
C SER A 107 -5.76 17.26 -9.94
N ASP A 108 -6.08 17.24 -11.23
CA ASP A 108 -5.11 17.41 -12.31
C ASP A 108 -4.29 18.70 -12.20
N ILE A 109 -4.93 19.84 -11.88
CA ILE A 109 -4.26 21.14 -11.78
C ILE A 109 -3.29 21.18 -10.59
N ASN A 110 -3.74 20.75 -9.41
CA ASN A 110 -2.87 20.76 -8.22
C ASN A 110 -1.76 19.71 -8.33
N ARG A 111 -1.99 18.62 -9.07
CA ARG A 111 -0.98 17.59 -9.34
C ARG A 111 0.17 18.16 -10.18
N GLU A 112 -0.13 18.93 -11.21
CA GLU A 112 0.88 19.56 -12.07
C GLU A 112 1.71 20.58 -11.30
N TYR A 113 1.06 21.45 -10.53
CA TYR A 113 1.74 22.43 -9.67
C TYR A 113 2.63 21.75 -8.63
N TYR A 114 2.12 20.70 -7.98
CA TYR A 114 2.88 19.92 -7.01
C TYR A 114 4.08 19.21 -7.64
N ALA A 115 3.90 18.62 -8.83
CA ALA A 115 4.97 17.96 -9.55
C ALA A 115 6.07 18.93 -9.98
N GLN A 116 5.72 20.14 -10.44
CA GLN A 116 6.71 21.19 -10.75
C GLN A 116 7.45 21.66 -9.50
N ASN A 117 6.75 21.94 -8.40
CA ASN A 117 7.39 22.38 -7.16
C ASN A 117 8.33 21.30 -6.60
N MET A 118 7.92 20.03 -6.65
CA MET A 118 8.77 18.90 -6.24
C MET A 118 9.99 18.74 -7.14
N GLU A 119 9.85 18.93 -8.46
CA GLU A 119 10.96 18.89 -9.42
C GLU A 119 11.99 19.99 -9.12
N SER A 120 11.53 21.24 -8.92
CA SER A 120 12.41 22.35 -8.52
C SER A 120 13.09 22.09 -7.16
N GLN A 121 12.40 21.48 -6.20
CA GLN A 121 12.99 21.12 -4.90
C GLN A 121 14.04 20.00 -5.01
N LEU A 122 13.84 19.05 -5.94
CA LEU A 122 14.75 17.92 -6.18
C LEU A 122 15.99 18.35 -6.96
N GLU A 123 15.88 19.29 -7.89
CA GLU A 123 17.01 19.85 -8.65
C GLU A 123 17.95 20.69 -7.76
N GLY A 124 17.43 21.31 -6.70
CA GLY A 124 18.20 22.09 -5.71
C GLY A 124 19.14 21.26 -4.80
N ASN A 125 19.45 20.01 -5.16
CA ASN A 125 20.40 19.12 -4.49
C ASN A 125 20.08 18.81 -3.01
N LYS A 126 18.79 18.70 -2.67
CA LYS A 126 18.33 18.05 -1.43
C LYS A 126 18.01 16.58 -1.69
N THR A 127 18.96 15.86 -2.29
CA THR A 127 18.90 14.43 -2.62
C THR A 127 18.94 13.50 -1.39
N SER A 128 18.60 13.99 -0.21
CA SER A 128 18.30 13.13 0.93
C SER A 128 16.78 13.12 1.12
N LEU A 129 16.12 12.20 0.44
CA LEU A 129 14.77 11.79 0.82
C LEU A 129 14.79 11.54 2.33
N SER A 130 13.89 12.22 3.05
CA SER A 130 13.68 12.13 4.49
C SER A 130 13.22 10.73 4.93
N SER A 131 14.02 9.70 4.67
CA SER A 131 13.85 8.32 5.15
C SER A 131 14.44 8.15 6.57
N SER A 132 15.19 9.16 7.04
CA SER A 132 15.85 9.14 8.36
C SER A 132 14.94 9.40 9.57
N ARG A 133 13.64 9.68 9.38
CA ARG A 133 12.68 9.82 10.51
C ARG A 133 11.57 8.76 10.53
N ALA A 134 11.65 7.75 9.66
CA ALA A 134 10.72 6.64 9.71
C ALA A 134 11.03 5.75 10.93
N SER A 135 9.97 5.38 11.69
CA SER A 135 10.07 4.52 12.87
C SER A 135 10.83 3.23 12.55
N SER A 136 11.78 2.85 13.40
CA SER A 136 12.56 1.62 13.28
C SER A 136 11.67 0.37 13.24
N ALA A 137 10.56 0.39 13.97
CA ALA A 137 9.57 -0.70 13.99
C ALA A 137 8.89 -0.91 12.63
N GLY A 138 8.54 0.17 11.92
CA GLY A 138 7.94 0.10 10.59
C GLY A 138 8.90 -0.47 9.54
N LYS A 139 10.20 -0.17 9.65
CA LYS A 139 11.21 -0.74 8.74
C LYS A 139 11.42 -2.23 8.97
N GLU A 140 11.33 -2.70 10.22
CA GLU A 140 11.47 -4.11 10.55
C GLU A 140 10.29 -4.94 10.00
N MET A 141 9.07 -4.42 10.11
CA MET A 141 7.88 -4.99 9.46
C MET A 141 8.10 -5.18 7.96
N LEU A 142 8.58 -4.13 7.28
CA LEU A 142 8.76 -4.16 5.84
C LEU A 142 9.85 -5.15 5.42
N LYS A 143 10.90 -5.34 6.21
CA LYS A 143 11.92 -6.37 5.96
C LYS A 143 11.37 -7.78 6.09
N GLN A 144 10.51 -8.04 7.08
CA GLN A 144 9.90 -9.36 7.27
C GLN A 144 8.93 -9.72 6.13
N LEU A 145 8.24 -8.73 5.58
CA LEU A 145 7.33 -8.91 4.44
C LEU A 145 8.04 -8.90 3.08
N ALA A 146 9.24 -8.31 3.00
CA ALA A 146 10.01 -8.23 1.77
C ALA A 146 10.43 -9.64 1.30
N ARG A 147 10.46 -9.81 -0.02
CA ARG A 147 10.98 -11.04 -0.63
C ARG A 147 12.49 -10.96 -0.72
N THR A 148 13.17 -12.04 -0.34
CA THR A 148 14.62 -12.20 -0.50
C THR A 148 15.01 -12.36 -1.97
N ASP A 149 14.22 -13.12 -2.74
CA ASP A 149 14.56 -13.47 -4.11
C ASP A 149 13.72 -12.72 -5.16
N PRO A 150 14.33 -12.32 -6.30
CA PRO A 150 13.66 -11.60 -7.35
C PRO A 150 12.58 -12.45 -8.03
N TYR A 151 11.36 -11.90 -8.09
CA TYR A 151 10.20 -12.59 -8.68
C TYR A 151 10.13 -12.42 -10.20
N TYR A 152 10.90 -13.22 -10.95
CA TYR A 152 10.97 -13.14 -12.41
C TYR A 152 9.69 -13.56 -13.16
N LYS A 153 8.73 -14.22 -12.50
CA LYS A 153 7.44 -14.57 -13.13
C LYS A 153 6.67 -13.32 -13.62
N ARG A 154 6.96 -12.13 -13.09
CA ARG A 154 6.41 -10.84 -13.57
C ARG A 154 6.93 -10.43 -14.95
N ASN A 155 8.09 -10.95 -15.35
CA ASN A 155 8.73 -10.64 -16.64
C ASN A 155 8.17 -11.49 -17.78
N ARG A 156 7.31 -12.47 -17.47
CA ARG A 156 6.69 -13.34 -18.46
C ARG A 156 5.80 -12.55 -19.43
N PRO A 157 5.64 -13.04 -20.67
CA PRO A 157 4.66 -12.51 -21.62
C PRO A 157 3.25 -12.50 -21.07
N HIS A 158 2.43 -11.62 -21.62
CA HIS A 158 0.99 -11.64 -21.34
C HIS A 158 0.36 -12.92 -21.88
N VAL A 159 -0.80 -13.26 -21.33
CA VAL A 159 -1.62 -14.36 -21.81
C VAL A 159 -2.17 -14.02 -23.18
N CYS A 160 -2.14 -14.99 -24.10
CA CYS A 160 -2.69 -14.86 -25.44
C CYS A 160 -4.22 -14.78 -25.38
N SER A 161 -4.79 -13.63 -25.74
CA SER A 161 -6.24 -13.44 -25.79
C SER A 161 -6.93 -14.36 -26.80
N PHE A 162 -6.27 -14.66 -27.93
CA PHE A 162 -6.79 -15.58 -28.95
C PHE A 162 -6.77 -17.03 -28.48
N TYR A 163 -5.77 -17.43 -27.70
CA TYR A 163 -5.73 -18.76 -27.11
C TYR A 163 -6.83 -18.94 -26.06
N ALA A 164 -7.07 -17.93 -25.23
CA ALA A 164 -8.18 -17.94 -24.28
C ALA A 164 -9.56 -18.08 -24.95
N LYS A 165 -9.68 -17.69 -26.23
CA LYS A 165 -10.88 -17.87 -27.07
C LYS A 165 -10.89 -19.17 -27.88
N GLY A 166 -9.79 -19.92 -27.93
CA GLY A 166 -9.64 -21.13 -28.75
C GLY A 166 -9.28 -20.88 -30.22
N GLU A 167 -8.95 -19.64 -30.61
CA GLU A 167 -8.74 -19.24 -32.02
C GLU A 167 -7.25 -18.92 -32.33
N CYS A 168 -6.31 -19.38 -31.49
CA CYS A 168 -4.89 -19.09 -31.72
C CYS A 168 -4.32 -19.95 -32.85
N ALA A 169 -4.21 -19.37 -34.04
CA ALA A 169 -3.59 -20.03 -35.21
C ALA A 169 -2.05 -20.14 -35.13
N ARG A 170 -1.39 -19.51 -34.15
CA ARG A 170 0.08 -19.44 -34.04
C ARG A 170 0.71 -20.64 -33.33
N GLY A 171 -0.08 -21.51 -32.70
CA GLY A 171 0.42 -22.70 -32.01
C GLY A 171 1.59 -22.41 -31.06
N ASP A 172 2.61 -23.24 -31.10
CA ASP A 172 3.80 -23.14 -30.22
C ASP A 172 4.73 -21.96 -30.57
N GLU A 173 4.57 -21.34 -31.75
CA GLU A 173 5.35 -20.16 -32.14
C GLU A 173 4.79 -18.86 -31.55
N CYS A 174 3.63 -18.93 -30.87
CA CYS A 174 3.00 -17.76 -30.28
C CYS A 174 3.89 -17.14 -29.17
N PRO A 175 4.30 -15.86 -29.28
CA PRO A 175 5.13 -15.21 -28.24
C PRO A 175 4.39 -14.94 -26.92
N TYR A 176 3.07 -15.16 -26.90
CA TYR A 176 2.20 -14.96 -25.76
C TYR A 176 1.89 -16.29 -25.08
N ARG A 177 1.62 -16.26 -23.78
CA ARG A 177 1.44 -17.48 -23.01
C ARG A 177 0.08 -18.11 -23.27
N HIS A 178 0.10 -19.42 -23.47
CA HIS A 178 -1.09 -20.26 -23.66
C HIS A 178 -1.56 -20.84 -22.32
N GLU A 179 -2.02 -19.97 -21.43
CA GLU A 179 -2.62 -20.34 -20.14
C GLU A 179 -3.95 -19.61 -19.96
N ILE A 180 -4.85 -20.14 -19.13
CA ILE A 180 -6.12 -19.47 -18.84
C ILE A 180 -5.86 -18.40 -17.77
N PRO A 181 -6.24 -17.13 -18.00
CA PRO A 181 -6.01 -16.09 -17.00
C PRO A 181 -6.91 -16.35 -15.77
N PRO A 182 -6.39 -16.22 -14.54
CA PRO A 182 -7.20 -16.42 -13.34
C PRO A 182 -8.23 -15.28 -13.21
N ASN A 183 -9.51 -15.64 -13.08
CA ASN A 183 -10.60 -14.68 -12.88
C ASN A 183 -10.80 -14.40 -11.38
N ASN A 184 -9.89 -13.63 -10.79
CA ASN A 184 -9.94 -13.25 -9.37
C ASN A 184 -9.99 -11.72 -9.23
N GLU A 185 -10.39 -11.21 -8.06
CA GLU A 185 -10.36 -9.77 -7.73
C GLU A 185 -8.98 -9.10 -7.96
N LEU A 186 -7.90 -9.89 -7.96
CA LEU A 186 -6.53 -9.46 -8.24
C LEU A 186 -6.29 -9.12 -9.73
N SER A 187 -7.22 -9.38 -10.64
CA SER A 187 -7.07 -9.17 -12.08
C SER A 187 -7.27 -7.71 -12.49
N HIS A 188 -8.12 -6.97 -11.76
CA HIS A 188 -8.40 -5.57 -12.00
C HIS A 188 -7.48 -4.68 -11.17
N GLN A 189 -6.34 -4.30 -11.75
CA GLN A 189 -5.36 -3.43 -11.10
C GLN A 189 -5.20 -2.14 -11.91
N ASN A 190 -5.69 -1.03 -11.37
CA ASN A 190 -5.47 0.29 -11.94
C ASN A 190 -4.06 0.80 -11.56
N LEU A 191 -3.40 1.45 -12.51
CA LEU A 191 -2.05 1.99 -12.33
C LEU A 191 -2.02 3.11 -11.28
N GLN A 192 -3.01 4.00 -11.33
CA GLN A 192 -3.09 5.16 -10.45
C GLN A 192 -3.31 4.73 -8.99
N ASP A 193 -4.22 3.79 -8.76
CA ASP A 193 -4.53 3.22 -7.45
C ASP A 193 -3.29 2.57 -6.82
N ARG A 194 -2.54 1.80 -7.61
CA ARG A 194 -1.26 1.21 -7.19
C ARG A 194 -0.16 2.23 -6.92
N TYR A 195 -0.15 3.37 -7.62
CA TYR A 195 0.83 4.42 -7.39
C TYR A 195 0.51 5.24 -6.13
N HIS A 196 -0.76 5.61 -5.96
CA HIS A 196 -1.22 6.41 -4.82
C HIS A 196 -1.41 5.58 -3.55
N GLY A 197 -1.45 4.26 -3.67
CA GLY A 197 -1.61 3.34 -2.54
C GLY A 197 -3.04 3.27 -2.02
N ARG A 198 -4.03 3.44 -2.91
CA ARG A 198 -5.47 3.35 -2.60
C ARG A 198 -6.01 2.07 -3.18
N ASN A 199 -6.76 1.30 -2.39
CA ASN A 199 -7.50 0.11 -2.83
C ASN A 199 -6.68 -0.88 -3.68
N ASP A 200 -5.38 -1.09 -3.40
CA ASP A 200 -4.59 -2.11 -4.10
C ASP A 200 -4.93 -3.50 -3.52
N PRO A 201 -5.54 -4.41 -4.30
CA PRO A 201 -5.93 -5.74 -3.81
C PRO A 201 -4.72 -6.59 -3.42
N VAL A 202 -3.55 -6.37 -4.03
CA VAL A 202 -2.31 -7.06 -3.66
C VAL A 202 -1.83 -6.59 -2.29
N ALA A 203 -1.87 -5.28 -2.05
CA ALA A 203 -1.48 -4.70 -0.77
C ALA A 203 -2.41 -5.17 0.35
N ARG A 204 -3.74 -5.15 0.12
CA ARG A 204 -4.75 -5.65 1.06
C ARG A 204 -4.48 -7.10 1.45
N LYS A 205 -4.16 -7.96 0.48
CA LYS A 205 -3.82 -9.37 0.76
C LYS A 205 -2.56 -9.50 1.63
N ILE A 206 -1.50 -8.75 1.33
CA ILE A 206 -0.26 -8.78 2.13
C ILE A 206 -0.52 -8.31 3.57
N LEU A 207 -1.25 -7.21 3.73
CA LEU A 207 -1.58 -6.65 5.05
C LEU A 207 -2.50 -7.58 5.85
N THR A 208 -3.48 -8.22 5.19
CA THR A 208 -4.37 -9.21 5.83
C THR A 208 -3.57 -10.42 6.33
N MET A 209 -2.70 -10.98 5.49
CA MET A 209 -1.84 -12.10 5.88
C MET A 209 -0.93 -11.74 7.05
N ASN A 210 -0.37 -10.53 7.07
CA ASN A 210 0.44 -10.05 8.18
C ASN A 210 -0.40 -9.89 9.47
N ALA A 211 -1.60 -9.32 9.38
CA ALA A 211 -2.51 -9.19 10.51
C ALA A 211 -2.90 -10.55 11.12
N GLU A 212 -3.16 -11.55 10.28
CA GLU A 212 -3.44 -12.92 10.72
C GLU A 212 -2.25 -13.55 11.45
N GLN A 213 -1.03 -13.36 10.94
CA GLN A 213 0.20 -13.85 11.60
C GLN A 213 0.40 -13.25 12.99
N HIS A 214 -0.01 -12.00 13.20
CA HIS A 214 0.01 -11.33 14.50
C HIS A 214 -1.24 -11.55 15.36
N GLY A 215 -2.14 -12.48 14.96
CA GLY A 215 -3.31 -12.86 15.75
C GLY A 215 -4.50 -11.89 15.66
N LEU A 216 -4.49 -10.96 14.69
CA LEU A 216 -5.58 -10.05 14.39
C LEU A 216 -6.47 -10.58 13.26
N LYS A 217 -6.80 -11.87 13.28
CA LYS A 217 -7.77 -12.45 12.35
C LYS A 217 -9.12 -11.72 12.51
N PRO A 218 -9.77 -11.27 11.42
CA PRO A 218 -11.10 -10.67 11.49
C PRO A 218 -12.08 -11.57 12.25
N PRO A 219 -12.91 -11.04 13.15
CA PRO A 219 -13.90 -11.82 13.88
C PRO A 219 -14.90 -12.48 12.94
N ASP A 220 -15.34 -13.69 13.29
CA ASP A 220 -16.41 -14.38 12.54
C ASP A 220 -17.74 -13.61 12.68
N ASP A 221 -17.99 -13.01 13.85
CA ASP A 221 -19.14 -12.14 14.11
C ASP A 221 -19.01 -10.78 13.42
N GLU A 222 -19.84 -10.53 12.40
CA GLU A 222 -19.79 -9.29 11.59
C GLU A 222 -20.19 -8.02 12.35
N THR A 223 -20.83 -8.17 13.51
CA THR A 223 -21.24 -7.05 14.36
C THR A 223 -20.08 -6.43 15.14
N ILE A 224 -18.94 -7.10 15.21
CA ILE A 224 -17.78 -6.65 15.97
C ILE A 224 -16.95 -5.69 15.11
N THR A 225 -17.20 -4.39 15.27
CA THR A 225 -16.43 -3.31 14.64
C THR A 225 -15.53 -2.57 15.64
N SER A 226 -15.14 -3.25 16.72
CA SER A 226 -14.40 -2.66 17.84
C SER A 226 -13.00 -3.24 17.98
N LEU A 227 -12.00 -2.38 18.17
CA LEU A 227 -10.62 -2.75 18.48
C LEU A 227 -10.30 -2.41 19.93
N PHE A 228 -9.70 -3.37 20.62
CA PHE A 228 -9.25 -3.28 22.00
C PHE A 228 -7.76 -2.94 22.05
N LEU A 229 -7.46 -1.77 22.61
CA LEU A 229 -6.12 -1.30 22.91
C LEU A 229 -5.80 -1.60 24.37
N SER A 230 -4.66 -2.23 24.63
CA SER A 230 -4.18 -2.59 25.96
C SER A 230 -2.74 -2.15 26.17
N SER A 231 -2.33 -2.00 27.44
CA SER A 231 -1.01 -1.49 27.81
C SER A 231 -0.81 -0.01 27.44
N LEU A 232 -1.83 0.82 27.69
CA LEU A 232 -1.73 2.27 27.54
C LEU A 232 -0.94 2.90 28.71
N SER A 233 -0.26 4.02 28.44
CA SER A 233 0.46 4.77 29.47
C SER A 233 -0.51 5.35 30.51
N PRO A 234 -0.14 5.41 31.80
CA PRO A 234 -0.99 6.02 32.84
C PRO A 234 -1.24 7.52 32.62
N LYS A 235 -0.43 8.18 31.79
CA LYS A 235 -0.60 9.60 31.42
C LYS A 235 -1.49 9.80 30.20
N SER A 236 -1.87 8.73 29.50
CA SER A 236 -2.66 8.81 28.27
C SER A 236 -4.05 9.35 28.55
N THR A 237 -4.44 10.37 27.79
CA THR A 237 -5.79 10.93 27.80
C THR A 237 -6.58 10.43 26.59
N GLU A 238 -7.92 10.48 26.68
CA GLU A 238 -8.78 10.12 25.54
C GLU A 238 -8.45 10.97 24.30
N GLN A 239 -8.10 12.24 24.50
CA GLN A 239 -7.70 13.16 23.44
C GLN A 239 -6.38 12.75 22.79
N SER A 240 -5.38 12.31 23.57
CA SER A 240 -4.11 11.81 23.01
C SER A 240 -4.35 10.56 22.15
N ILE A 241 -5.12 9.60 22.68
CA ILE A 241 -5.46 8.36 21.96
C ILE A 241 -6.22 8.68 20.67
N ARG A 242 -7.20 9.58 20.73
CA ARG A 242 -7.97 10.01 19.54
C ARG A 242 -7.06 10.65 18.49
N THR A 243 -6.19 11.54 18.91
CA THR A 243 -5.25 12.22 18.00
C THR A 243 -4.32 11.20 17.34
N ARG A 244 -3.78 10.27 18.12
CA ARG A 244 -2.86 9.25 17.62
C ARG A 244 -3.54 8.25 16.69
N VAL A 245 -4.77 7.82 17.00
CA VAL A 245 -5.58 6.94 16.13
C VAL A 245 -5.88 7.61 14.79
N LEU A 246 -6.21 8.90 14.79
CA LEU A 246 -6.46 9.64 13.54
C LEU A 246 -5.18 9.88 12.74
N GLN A 247 -4.04 10.11 13.41
CA GLN A 247 -2.75 10.27 12.74
C GLN A 247 -2.23 8.96 12.14
N SER A 248 -2.45 7.83 12.81
CA SER A 248 -1.95 6.52 12.37
C SER A 248 -2.77 5.89 11.25
N LEU A 249 -4.01 6.34 11.04
CA LEU A 249 -4.91 5.86 9.99
C LEU A 249 -5.26 6.95 8.97
N PRO A 250 -4.31 7.41 8.14
CA PRO A 250 -4.59 8.42 7.13
C PRO A 250 -5.52 7.92 6.01
N SER A 251 -5.64 6.60 5.84
CA SER A 251 -6.51 5.98 4.83
C SER A 251 -7.98 5.88 5.26
N VAL A 252 -8.29 6.07 6.54
CA VAL A 252 -9.64 5.91 7.08
C VAL A 252 -10.22 7.29 7.36
N ASP A 253 -11.40 7.58 6.81
CA ASP A 253 -12.06 8.85 7.05
C ASP A 253 -12.39 9.03 8.55
N PRO A 254 -12.12 10.21 9.14
CA PRO A 254 -12.39 10.47 10.55
C PRO A 254 -13.87 10.30 10.95
N THR A 255 -14.78 10.35 9.98
CA THR A 255 -16.23 10.18 10.16
C THR A 255 -16.63 8.73 10.43
N LEU A 256 -15.79 7.76 10.03
CA LEU A 256 -16.01 6.33 10.24
C LEU A 256 -15.72 5.92 11.70
N LEU A 257 -15.05 6.79 12.47
CA LEU A 257 -14.83 6.61 13.90
C LEU A 257 -16.13 6.92 14.67
N LYS A 258 -16.74 5.89 15.30
CA LYS A 258 -17.98 6.04 16.07
C LYS A 258 -17.73 6.63 17.45
N SER A 259 -16.83 6.01 18.22
CA SER A 259 -16.53 6.42 19.60
C SER A 259 -15.21 5.81 20.08
N ILE A 260 -14.50 6.51 20.96
CA ILE A 260 -13.36 5.96 21.71
C ILE A 260 -13.77 5.93 23.18
N VAL A 261 -13.70 4.75 23.81
CA VAL A 261 -13.98 4.59 25.24
C VAL A 261 -12.67 4.27 25.95
N HIS A 262 -12.11 5.24 26.66
CA HIS A 262 -10.89 5.08 27.44
C HIS A 262 -11.22 4.71 28.89
N VAL A 263 -10.59 3.65 29.40
CA VAL A 263 -10.74 3.17 30.78
C VAL A 263 -9.40 3.32 31.50
N THR A 264 -9.27 4.41 32.26
CA THR A 264 -8.04 4.76 32.99
C THR A 264 -7.63 3.70 34.01
N LYS A 265 -8.59 3.10 34.72
CA LYS A 265 -8.32 2.08 35.76
C LYS A 265 -7.61 0.84 35.22
N THR A 266 -7.99 0.38 34.04
CA THR A 266 -7.42 -0.84 33.44
C THR A 266 -6.35 -0.53 32.39
N ARG A 267 -6.08 0.75 32.09
CA ARG A 267 -5.16 1.19 31.03
C ARG A 267 -5.51 0.60 29.67
N CYS A 268 -6.81 0.60 29.36
CA CYS A 268 -7.34 0.06 28.11
C CYS A 268 -8.22 1.09 27.38
N ALA A 269 -8.31 0.98 26.07
CA ALA A 269 -9.26 1.75 25.27
C ALA A 269 -9.98 0.85 24.27
N PHE A 270 -11.23 1.20 23.97
CA PHE A 270 -12.02 0.58 22.91
C PHE A 270 -12.24 1.60 21.79
N VAL A 271 -11.78 1.27 20.60
CA VAL A 271 -11.99 2.07 19.39
C VAL A 271 -13.10 1.42 18.59
N ASN A 272 -14.26 2.08 18.51
CA ASN A 272 -15.42 1.58 17.77
C ASN A 272 -15.53 2.28 16.42
N PHE A 273 -15.62 1.50 15.34
CA PHE A 273 -15.87 1.98 13.98
C PHE A 273 -17.34 1.81 13.59
N ARG A 274 -17.80 2.64 12.66
CA ARG A 274 -19.15 2.52 12.07
C ARG A 274 -19.25 1.36 11.09
N GLU A 275 -18.19 1.14 10.32
CA GLU A 275 -18.11 0.13 9.27
C GLU A 275 -17.07 -0.93 9.59
N ARG A 276 -17.33 -2.17 9.14
CA ARG A 276 -16.42 -3.30 9.31
C ARG A 276 -15.12 -3.12 8.52
N GLU A 277 -15.21 -2.65 7.29
CA GLU A 277 -14.05 -2.43 6.40
C GLU A 277 -13.04 -1.46 7.02
N ALA A 278 -13.53 -0.39 7.67
CA ALA A 278 -12.69 0.55 8.41
C ALA A 278 -11.97 -0.10 9.61
N ALA A 279 -12.68 -0.97 10.35
CA ALA A 279 -12.09 -1.70 11.47
C ALA A 279 -11.02 -2.70 11.01
N GLU A 280 -11.26 -3.41 9.91
CA GLU A 280 -10.30 -4.36 9.33
C GLU A 280 -9.07 -3.63 8.77
N THR A 281 -9.25 -2.50 8.10
CA THR A 281 -8.16 -1.65 7.62
C THR A 281 -7.32 -1.14 8.80
N ALA A 282 -7.97 -0.74 9.89
CA ALA A 282 -7.29 -0.32 11.12
C ALA A 282 -6.50 -1.47 11.77
N ALA A 283 -7.10 -2.66 11.86
CA ALA A 283 -6.43 -3.85 12.39
C ALA A 283 -5.21 -4.24 11.53
N GLN A 284 -5.32 -4.15 10.21
CA GLN A 284 -4.24 -4.38 9.25
C GLN A 284 -3.10 -3.39 9.41
N ALA A 285 -3.41 -2.10 9.58
CA ALA A 285 -2.42 -1.05 9.75
C ALA A 285 -1.65 -1.18 11.07
N TRP A 286 -2.31 -1.66 12.13
CA TRP A 286 -1.71 -1.75 13.46
C TRP A 286 -1.23 -3.16 13.84
N ALA A 287 -1.08 -4.07 12.87
CA ALA A 287 -0.70 -5.45 13.13
C ALA A 287 0.62 -5.62 13.89
N ASN A 288 1.57 -4.69 13.68
CA ASN A 288 2.89 -4.74 14.29
C ASN A 288 2.99 -3.91 15.59
N GLY A 289 1.85 -3.41 16.08
CA GLY A 289 1.77 -2.55 17.25
C GLY A 289 1.57 -1.08 16.90
N LEU A 290 1.07 -0.32 17.87
CA LEU A 290 0.89 1.12 17.78
C LEU A 290 1.56 1.76 19.00
N GLU A 291 2.51 2.65 18.76
CA GLU A 291 3.11 3.45 19.83
C GLU A 291 2.18 4.63 20.17
N ILE A 292 1.76 4.72 21.44
CA ILE A 292 0.95 5.84 21.98
C ILE A 292 1.68 6.39 23.20
N ASP A 293 1.96 7.71 23.20
CA ASP A 293 2.65 8.40 24.30
C ASP A 293 4.00 7.79 24.72
N GLY A 294 4.70 7.13 23.78
CA GLY A 294 6.01 6.48 24.02
C GLY A 294 5.94 5.06 24.59
N GLU A 295 4.74 4.46 24.70
CA GLU A 295 4.54 3.06 25.07
C GLU A 295 3.93 2.27 23.90
N ASP A 296 4.41 1.04 23.72
CA ASP A 296 3.89 0.11 22.72
C ASP A 296 2.56 -0.51 23.18
N VAL A 297 1.51 -0.25 22.40
CA VAL A 297 0.16 -0.71 22.69
C VAL A 297 -0.11 -2.03 21.99
N THR A 298 -0.63 -2.99 22.75
CA THR A 298 -1.07 -4.28 22.21
C THR A 298 -2.54 -4.20 21.78
N ILE A 299 -2.82 -4.66 20.57
CA ILE A 299 -4.10 -4.52 19.91
C ILE A 299 -4.73 -5.90 19.75
N LYS A 300 -6.03 -5.98 20.04
CA LYS A 300 -6.85 -7.19 19.83
C LYS A 300 -8.21 -6.78 19.31
N TRP A 301 -8.91 -7.72 18.66
CA TRP A 301 -10.32 -7.51 18.37
C TRP A 301 -11.14 -7.44 19.67
N GLY A 302 -12.09 -6.51 19.72
CA GLY A 302 -13.03 -6.41 20.82
C GLY A 302 -13.92 -7.65 20.89
N ARG A 303 -14.44 -7.94 22.08
CA ARG A 303 -15.41 -9.03 22.27
C ARG A 303 -16.81 -8.45 22.27
N SER A 304 -17.80 -9.21 21.81
CA SER A 304 -19.19 -8.80 21.93
C SER A 304 -19.51 -8.49 23.39
N LYS A 305 -20.28 -7.42 23.63
CA LYS A 305 -20.80 -7.17 24.98
C LYS A 305 -21.73 -8.34 25.29
N ALA A 306 -21.31 -9.24 26.18
CA ALA A 306 -22.23 -10.14 26.85
C ALA A 306 -23.35 -9.26 27.41
N GLY A 307 -24.55 -9.39 26.84
CA GLY A 307 -25.70 -8.60 27.25
C GLY A 307 -25.86 -8.75 28.76
N LYS A 308 -25.91 -7.64 29.48
CA LYS A 308 -26.55 -7.60 30.79
C LYS A 308 -28.04 -7.85 30.58
N ASN A 309 -28.43 -9.08 30.26
CA ASN A 309 -29.76 -9.56 30.52
C ASN A 309 -29.76 -10.05 31.97
N GLY A 310 -30.19 -9.16 32.87
CA GLY A 310 -30.61 -9.56 34.19
C GLY A 310 -31.71 -10.61 34.04
N THR A 311 -31.40 -11.86 34.39
CA THR A 311 -32.43 -12.85 34.61
C THR A 311 -32.65 -12.89 36.11
N SER A 312 -33.77 -12.28 36.47
CA SER A 312 -34.42 -12.33 37.77
C SER A 312 -34.48 -13.75 38.32
N ILE A 313 -34.23 -13.83 39.62
CA ILE A 313 -34.57 -14.91 40.54
C ILE A 313 -35.91 -15.53 40.15
N ASN A 314 -35.93 -16.86 39.99
CA ASN A 314 -37.11 -17.65 40.32
C ASN A 314 -36.64 -18.85 41.12
N ALA A 315 -36.91 -18.79 42.42
CA ALA A 315 -36.81 -19.90 43.35
C ALA A 315 -37.87 -20.94 42.95
N SER A 316 -37.43 -22.10 42.46
CA SER A 316 -38.30 -23.28 42.36
C SER A 316 -38.40 -23.92 43.74
N ALA A 317 -39.46 -23.56 44.46
CA ALA A 317 -39.96 -24.29 45.60
C ALA A 317 -40.36 -25.72 45.16
N THR A 318 -39.84 -26.71 45.89
CA THR A 318 -40.40 -28.06 45.94
C THR A 318 -41.82 -28.04 46.49
N PRO A 319 -42.66 -28.98 46.06
CA PRO A 319 -43.56 -29.61 46.99
C PRO A 319 -43.36 -31.14 47.03
N VAL A 320 -43.37 -31.63 48.27
CA VAL A 320 -43.38 -33.03 48.70
C VAL A 320 -44.84 -33.52 48.74
N SER A 321 -45.01 -34.85 48.60
CA SER A 321 -46.20 -35.69 48.90
C SER A 321 -47.13 -35.96 47.71
N ALA A 322 -47.62 -37.19 47.48
CA ALA A 322 -47.75 -38.38 48.32
C ALA A 322 -47.39 -39.64 47.52
#